data_AF-A0A832PEG1-F1
#
_entry.id   AF-A0A832PEG1-F1
#
_cell.length_a   1.000
_cell.length_b   1.000
_cell.length_c   1.000
_cell.angle_alpha   90.00
_cell.angle_beta   90.00
_cell.angle_gamma   90.00
#
_symmetry.space_group_name_H-M   'P 1'
#
loop_
_entity.id
_entity.type
_entity.pdbx_description
1 polymer ?
#
loop_
_entity_poly.entity_id
_entity_poly.type
_entity_poly.pdbx_seq_one_letter_code
_entity_poly.pdbx_strand_id
1 'polypeptide(L)'
;MDDKGQVSFEYLMLILVAILILGTVTIPLVGRAIDASNDVSRASDAKVAVESIANAADIVYANGPGAKRTITFYIPQDGIIGFNNGVIYFDVTLSNGTTRRINAPTEYGNITMTPTSLTRGWHKAVISWPNKSNNILITVS
;
A
#
# COMPACT_ATOMS: atom_id res chain seq x y z
N MET A 1 47.38 35.98 -26.13
CA MET A 1 46.41 35.05 -25.54
C MET A 1 47.24 33.89 -25.03
N ASP A 2 47.30 33.69 -23.72
CA ASP A 2 48.24 32.74 -23.11
C ASP A 2 47.64 31.33 -23.20
N ASP A 3 48.27 30.44 -23.97
CA ASP A 3 47.74 29.10 -24.32
C ASP A 3 47.37 28.28 -23.06
N LYS A 4 48.08 28.51 -21.96
CA LYS A 4 47.83 27.88 -20.66
C LYS A 4 46.48 28.29 -20.04
N GLY A 5 46.06 29.53 -20.23
CA GLY A 5 44.78 30.04 -19.74
C GLY A 5 43.60 29.47 -20.53
N GLN A 6 43.75 29.35 -21.86
CA GLN A 6 42.74 28.77 -22.74
C GLN A 6 42.50 27.29 -22.44
N VAL A 7 43.59 26.52 -22.27
CA VAL A 7 43.52 25.09 -21.92
C VAL A 7 42.85 24.89 -20.55
N SER A 8 43.18 25.71 -19.55
CA SER A 8 42.56 25.64 -18.22
C SER A 8 41.06 25.93 -18.26
N PHE A 9 40.64 26.88 -19.10
CA PHE A 9 39.23 27.20 -19.29
C PHE A 9 38.45 26.05 -19.96
N GLU A 10 39.04 25.40 -20.96
CA GLU A 10 38.43 24.26 -21.64
C GLU A 10 38.19 23.08 -20.69
N TYR A 11 39.17 22.76 -19.84
CA TYR A 11 38.99 21.73 -18.80
C TYR A 11 37.90 22.09 -17.79
N LEU A 12 37.81 23.35 -17.38
CA LEU A 12 36.77 23.81 -16.45
C LEU A 12 35.38 23.73 -17.08
N MET A 13 35.27 24.06 -18.37
CA MET A 13 34.04 23.90 -19.14
C MET A 13 33.65 22.42 -19.27
N LEU A 14 34.60 21.53 -19.52
CA LEU A 14 34.36 20.09 -19.64
C LEU A 14 33.83 19.50 -18.32
N ILE A 15 34.44 19.87 -17.19
CA ILE A 15 33.98 19.47 -15.85
C ILE A 15 32.58 20.01 -15.58
N LEU A 16 32.30 21.27 -15.93
CA LEU A 16 30.97 21.86 -15.77
C LEU A 16 29.91 21.08 -16.56
N VAL A 17 30.19 20.78 -17.84
CA VAL A 17 29.28 20.00 -18.69
C VAL A 17 29.07 18.60 -18.12
N ALA A 18 30.12 17.95 -17.62
CA ALA A 18 30.02 16.64 -16.99
C ALA A 18 29.12 16.68 -15.74
N ILE A 19 29.26 17.68 -14.89
CA ILE A 19 28.41 17.87 -13.70
C ILE A 19 26.95 18.11 -14.11
N LEU A 20 26.71 18.92 -15.14
CA LEU A 20 25.36 19.18 -15.64
C LEU A 20 24.70 17.89 -16.17
N ILE A 21 25.43 17.10 -16.97
CA ILE A 21 24.94 15.80 -17.46
C ILE A 21 24.61 14.88 -16.28
N LEU A 22 25.52 14.74 -15.32
CA LEU A 22 25.29 13.93 -14.12
C LEU A 22 24.06 14.40 -13.34
N GLY A 23 23.87 15.71 -13.16
CA GLY A 23 22.70 16.28 -12.49
C GLY A 23 21.40 15.94 -13.21
N THR A 24 21.37 16.06 -14.54
CA THR A 24 20.17 15.77 -15.34
C THR A 24 19.72 14.32 -15.28
N VAL A 25 20.65 13.37 -15.11
CA VAL A 25 20.33 11.94 -15.01
C VAL A 25 20.07 11.52 -13.56
N THR A 26 20.85 12.03 -12.61
CA THR A 26 20.81 11.58 -11.21
C THR A 26 19.53 12.04 -10.50
N ILE A 27 19.09 13.29 -10.70
CA ILE A 27 17.90 13.84 -10.04
C ILE A 27 16.63 13.00 -10.35
N PRO A 28 16.26 12.74 -11.62
CA PRO A 28 15.08 11.94 -11.92
C PRO A 28 15.24 10.47 -11.50
N LEU A 29 16.46 9.93 -11.54
CA LEU A 29 16.73 8.56 -11.09
C LEU A 29 16.44 8.40 -9.59
N VAL A 30 16.93 9.33 -8.77
CA VAL A 30 16.68 9.34 -7.32
C VAL A 30 15.18 9.51 -7.03
N GLY A 31 14.49 10.40 -7.74
CA GLY A 31 13.03 10.57 -7.60
C GLY A 31 12.27 9.26 -7.84
N ARG A 32 12.56 8.57 -8.94
CA ARG A 32 11.94 7.27 -9.26
C ARG A 32 12.25 6.19 -8.22
N ALA A 33 13.47 6.18 -7.67
CA ALA A 33 13.85 5.24 -6.62
C ALA A 33 13.03 5.48 -5.34
N ILE A 34 12.86 6.74 -4.93
CA ILE A 34 12.04 7.11 -3.77
C ILE A 34 10.59 6.70 -3.97
N ASP A 35 10.02 6.99 -5.15
CA ASP A 35 8.65 6.62 -5.49
C ASP A 35 8.43 5.11 -5.42
N ALA A 36 9.35 4.33 -6.01
CA ALA A 36 9.29 2.87 -5.96
C ALA A 36 9.39 2.34 -4.53
N SER A 37 10.27 2.90 -3.69
CA SER A 37 10.37 2.53 -2.28
C SER A 37 9.09 2.84 -1.49
N ASN A 38 8.49 4.01 -1.72
CA ASN A 38 7.21 4.38 -1.10
C ASN A 38 6.06 3.49 -1.57
N ASP A 39 6.03 3.13 -2.85
CA ASP A 39 5.06 2.20 -3.41
C ASP A 39 5.13 0.82 -2.76
N VAL A 40 6.34 0.30 -2.56
CA VAL A 40 6.56 -0.98 -1.86
C VAL A 40 6.11 -0.87 -0.41
N SER A 41 6.47 0.22 0.30
CA SER A 41 6.04 0.43 1.69
C SER A 41 4.52 0.46 1.81
N ARG A 42 3.83 1.25 0.96
CA ARG A 42 2.37 1.34 0.94
C ARG A 42 1.72 0.00 0.62
N ALA A 43 2.23 -0.75 -0.35
CA ALA A 43 1.71 -2.07 -0.67
C ALA A 43 1.90 -3.07 0.48
N SER A 44 3.03 -3.00 1.18
CA SER A 44 3.33 -3.83 2.35
C SER A 44 2.40 -3.51 3.52
N ASP A 45 2.22 -2.24 3.86
CA ASP A 45 1.32 -1.82 4.94
C ASP A 45 -0.13 -2.21 4.65
N ALA A 46 -0.57 -2.01 3.40
CA ALA A 46 -1.88 -2.46 2.94
C ALA A 46 -2.04 -3.98 3.05
N LYS A 47 -0.99 -4.75 2.73
CA LYS A 47 -0.99 -6.22 2.86
C LYS A 47 -1.17 -6.65 4.30
N VAL A 48 -0.43 -6.05 5.22
CA VAL A 48 -0.58 -6.30 6.66
C VAL A 48 -1.99 -5.97 7.14
N ALA A 49 -2.58 -4.86 6.67
CA ALA A 49 -3.95 -4.48 7.02
C ALA A 49 -4.97 -5.54 6.56
N VAL A 50 -4.97 -5.93 5.28
CA VAL A 50 -5.93 -6.92 4.77
C VAL A 50 -5.72 -8.31 5.38
N GLU A 51 -4.47 -8.70 5.66
CA GLU A 51 -4.17 -9.96 6.35
C GLU A 51 -4.63 -9.96 7.80
N SER A 52 -4.49 -8.83 8.51
CA SER A 52 -4.98 -8.72 9.88
C SER A 52 -6.49 -8.94 9.97
N ILE A 53 -7.26 -8.42 8.99
CA ILE A 53 -8.70 -8.60 8.91
C ILE A 53 -9.05 -10.03 8.51
N ALA A 54 -8.33 -10.59 7.53
CA ALA A 54 -8.52 -11.98 7.11
C ALA A 54 -8.31 -12.96 8.26
N ASN A 55 -7.18 -12.85 8.95
CA ASN A 55 -6.86 -13.66 10.12
C ASN A 55 -7.90 -13.47 11.23
N ALA A 56 -8.40 -12.26 11.45
CA ALA A 56 -9.47 -12.02 12.44
C ALA A 56 -10.79 -12.69 12.03
N ALA A 57 -11.12 -12.72 10.74
CA ALA A 57 -12.27 -13.45 10.21
C ALA A 57 -12.11 -14.97 10.40
N ASP A 58 -10.94 -15.53 10.09
CA ASP A 58 -10.67 -16.95 10.27
C ASP A 58 -10.70 -17.36 11.75
N ILE A 59 -10.24 -16.50 12.66
CA ILE A 59 -10.38 -16.75 14.10
C ILE A 59 -11.84 -16.68 14.55
N VAL A 60 -12.64 -15.73 14.05
CA VAL A 60 -14.08 -15.68 14.36
C VAL A 60 -14.79 -16.92 13.82
N TYR A 61 -14.40 -17.39 12.64
CA TYR A 61 -14.87 -18.66 12.07
C TYR A 61 -14.52 -19.85 12.98
N ALA A 62 -13.25 -19.97 13.39
CA ALA A 62 -12.79 -21.05 14.27
C ALA A 62 -13.50 -21.08 15.63
N ASN A 63 -13.90 -19.92 16.17
CA ASN A 63 -14.65 -19.82 17.43
C ASN A 63 -16.15 -20.10 17.28
N GLY A 64 -16.68 -20.08 16.06
CA GLY A 64 -18.07 -20.40 15.75
C GLY A 64 -19.09 -19.26 15.94
N PRO A 65 -20.39 -19.56 15.75
CA PRO A 65 -21.45 -18.57 15.84
C PRO A 65 -21.53 -17.93 17.24
N GLY A 66 -21.59 -16.59 17.27
CA GLY A 66 -21.57 -15.77 18.48
C GLY A 66 -20.22 -15.15 18.79
N ALA A 67 -19.17 -15.56 18.08
CA ALA A 67 -17.86 -14.95 18.21
C ALA A 67 -17.83 -13.53 17.64
N LYS A 68 -17.09 -12.66 18.33
CA LYS A 68 -16.83 -11.28 17.91
C LYS A 68 -15.37 -10.95 18.18
N ARG A 69 -14.72 -10.35 17.20
CA ARG A 69 -13.36 -9.84 17.32
C ARG A 69 -13.30 -8.41 16.83
N THR A 70 -12.41 -7.64 17.42
CA THR A 70 -12.20 -6.24 17.06
C THR A 70 -10.71 -6.05 16.92
N ILE A 71 -10.30 -5.49 15.78
CA ILE A 71 -8.89 -5.24 15.47
C ILE A 71 -8.71 -3.79 15.02
N THR A 72 -7.51 -3.29 15.24
CA THR A 72 -7.06 -2.00 14.72
C THR A 72 -6.02 -2.25 13.65
N PHE A 73 -6.11 -1.54 12.53
CA PHE A 73 -5.18 -1.67 11.42
C PHE A 73 -4.87 -0.30 10.83
N TYR A 74 -3.70 -0.17 10.21
CA TYR A 74 -3.26 1.06 9.57
C TYR A 74 -3.51 0.98 8.07
N ILE A 75 -4.07 2.05 7.50
CA ILE A 75 -4.23 2.22 6.06
C ILE A 75 -3.21 3.26 5.58
N PRO A 76 -2.32 2.90 4.64
CA PRO A 76 -1.20 3.75 4.23
C PRO A 76 -1.60 4.87 3.27
N GLN A 77 -2.76 4.78 2.62
CA GLN A 77 -3.30 5.82 1.74
C GLN A 77 -4.80 5.67 1.58
N ASP A 78 -5.46 6.70 1.05
CA ASP A 78 -6.89 6.64 0.76
C ASP A 78 -7.19 5.55 -0.27
N GLY A 79 -8.26 4.79 -0.04
CA GLY A 79 -8.58 3.66 -0.90
C GLY A 79 -9.88 2.96 -0.50
N ILE A 80 -10.24 1.95 -1.28
CA ILE A 80 -11.43 1.13 -1.03
C ILE A 80 -10.97 -0.21 -0.48
N ILE A 81 -11.55 -0.59 0.66
CA ILE A 81 -11.46 -1.94 1.19
C ILE A 81 -12.75 -2.68 0.91
N GLY A 82 -12.68 -3.98 0.62
CA GLY A 82 -13.86 -4.80 0.43
C GLY A 82 -13.57 -6.29 0.50
N PHE A 83 -14.61 -7.08 0.27
CA PHE A 83 -14.53 -8.53 0.18
C PHE A 83 -15.11 -9.00 -1.15
N ASN A 84 -14.41 -9.90 -1.84
CA ASN A 84 -14.90 -10.53 -3.05
C ASN A 84 -14.36 -11.96 -3.14
N ASN A 85 -15.26 -12.93 -3.35
CA ASN A 85 -14.91 -14.32 -3.66
C ASN A 85 -13.89 -14.98 -2.70
N GLY A 86 -14.09 -14.82 -1.37
CA GLY A 86 -13.17 -15.40 -0.37
C GLY A 86 -11.88 -14.60 -0.15
N VAL A 87 -11.81 -13.38 -0.68
CA VAL A 87 -10.62 -12.53 -0.60
C VAL A 87 -11.00 -11.14 -0.09
N ILE A 88 -10.34 -10.71 0.97
CA ILE A 88 -10.35 -9.32 1.40
C ILE A 88 -9.34 -8.57 0.55
N TYR A 89 -9.77 -7.45 -0.03
CA TYR A 89 -8.93 -6.65 -0.91
C TYR A 89 -8.87 -5.19 -0.46
N PHE A 90 -7.74 -4.55 -0.77
CA PHE A 90 -7.55 -3.12 -0.66
C PHE A 90 -6.87 -2.57 -1.92
N ASP A 91 -7.43 -1.51 -2.49
CA ASP A 91 -6.91 -0.89 -3.71
C ASP A 91 -5.87 0.20 -3.37
N VAL A 92 -4.64 -0.01 -3.82
CA VAL A 92 -3.47 0.86 -3.59
C VAL A 92 -3.09 1.56 -4.89
N THR A 93 -3.19 2.88 -4.95
CA THR A 93 -2.65 3.68 -6.07
C THR A 93 -1.14 3.88 -5.91
N LEU A 94 -0.39 3.53 -6.95
CA LEU A 94 1.07 3.65 -7.01
C LEU A 94 1.49 5.03 -7.54
N SER A 95 2.75 5.42 -7.32
CA SER A 95 3.28 6.72 -7.77
C SER A 95 3.23 6.91 -9.29
N ASN A 96 3.15 5.83 -10.07
CA ASN A 96 2.95 5.88 -11.52
C ASN A 96 1.47 6.06 -11.94
N GLY A 97 0.55 6.22 -11.00
CA GLY A 97 -0.90 6.37 -11.23
C GLY A 97 -1.66 5.06 -11.46
N THR A 98 -0.99 3.91 -11.46
CA THR A 98 -1.66 2.60 -11.57
C THR A 98 -2.22 2.15 -10.23
N THR A 99 -3.42 1.56 -10.25
CA THR A 99 -4.01 0.96 -9.05
C THR A 99 -3.68 -0.51 -8.99
N ARG A 100 -3.11 -0.94 -7.87
CA ARG A 100 -2.83 -2.34 -7.57
C ARG A 100 -3.74 -2.82 -6.45
N ARG A 101 -4.44 -3.91 -6.71
CA ARG A 101 -5.26 -4.58 -5.70
C ARG A 101 -4.41 -5.50 -4.84
N ILE A 102 -4.42 -5.27 -3.53
CA ILE A 102 -3.72 -6.08 -2.53
C ILE A 102 -4.74 -7.03 -1.91
N ASN A 103 -4.42 -8.32 -1.94
CA ASN A 103 -5.34 -9.39 -1.59
C ASN A 103 -4.87 -10.18 -0.36
N ALA A 104 -5.80 -10.55 0.51
CA ALA A 104 -5.64 -11.55 1.54
C ALA A 104 -6.80 -12.56 1.46
N PRO A 105 -6.53 -13.83 1.10
CA PRO A 105 -7.56 -14.86 1.12
C PRO A 105 -7.99 -15.15 2.57
N THR A 106 -9.26 -15.52 2.74
CA THR A 106 -9.82 -16.02 3.99
C THR A 106 -10.16 -17.50 3.83
N GLU A 107 -10.02 -18.29 4.89
CA GLU A 107 -10.41 -19.71 4.88
C GLU A 107 -11.93 -19.87 4.78
N TYR A 108 -12.68 -18.90 5.33
CA TYR A 108 -14.13 -18.86 5.23
C TYR A 108 -14.59 -18.00 4.06
N GLY A 109 -15.26 -18.61 3.08
CA GLY A 109 -15.73 -17.91 1.87
C GLY A 109 -17.02 -17.11 2.05
N ASN A 110 -17.77 -17.32 3.13
CA ASN A 110 -19.08 -16.70 3.34
C ASN A 110 -19.00 -15.49 4.28
N ILE A 111 -18.38 -14.41 3.79
CA ILE A 111 -18.22 -13.15 4.51
C ILE A 111 -19.04 -12.07 3.80
N THR A 112 -19.70 -11.23 4.58
CA THR A 112 -20.41 -10.04 4.09
C THR A 112 -19.70 -8.80 4.60
N MET A 113 -19.12 -8.06 3.66
CA MET A 113 -18.46 -6.78 3.91
C MET A 113 -18.90 -5.81 2.82
N THR A 114 -19.43 -4.66 3.21
CA THR A 114 -19.71 -3.59 2.27
C THR A 114 -18.39 -2.91 1.87
N PRO A 115 -18.14 -2.67 0.58
CA PRO A 115 -17.00 -1.87 0.18
C PRO A 115 -17.06 -0.48 0.82
N THR A 116 -16.01 -0.10 1.52
CA THR A 116 -15.94 1.16 2.26
C THR A 116 -14.71 1.93 1.84
N SER A 117 -14.88 3.22 1.54
CA SER A 117 -13.77 4.15 1.32
C SER A 117 -13.15 4.53 2.66
N LEU A 118 -11.86 4.26 2.83
CA LEU A 118 -11.09 4.63 4.00
C LEU A 118 -10.09 5.72 3.64
N THR A 119 -9.84 6.62 4.59
CA THR A 119 -8.77 7.60 4.50
C THR A 119 -7.47 7.03 5.06
N ARG A 120 -6.33 7.65 4.77
CA ARG A 120 -5.05 7.31 5.39
C ARG A 120 -5.13 7.47 6.90
N GLY A 121 -4.79 6.43 7.65
CA GLY A 121 -4.81 6.48 9.11
C GLY A 121 -5.08 5.14 9.77
N TRP A 122 -5.27 5.18 11.08
CA TRP A 122 -5.67 4.04 11.87
C TRP A 122 -7.18 3.88 11.84
N HIS A 123 -7.62 2.66 11.54
CA HIS A 123 -9.03 2.29 11.49
C HIS A 123 -9.30 1.06 12.35
N LYS A 124 -10.58 0.81 12.60
CA LYS A 124 -11.04 -0.29 13.41
C LYS A 124 -11.97 -1.18 12.60
N ALA A 125 -11.68 -2.48 12.57
CA ALA A 125 -12.59 -3.48 12.03
C ALA A 125 -13.25 -4.25 13.17
N VAL A 126 -14.57 -4.37 13.08
CA VAL A 126 -15.38 -5.24 13.92
C VAL A 126 -15.83 -6.42 13.07
N ILE A 127 -15.39 -7.60 13.45
CA ILE A 127 -15.71 -8.87 12.80
C ILE A 127 -16.63 -9.63 13.76
N SER A 128 -17.82 -10.03 13.31
CA SER A 128 -18.75 -10.80 14.13
C SER A 128 -19.45 -11.89 13.33
N TRP A 129 -19.69 -13.03 13.99
CA TRP A 129 -20.55 -14.09 13.47
C TRP A 129 -21.85 -14.13 14.28
N PRO A 130 -22.99 -13.66 13.74
CA PRO A 130 -24.27 -13.76 14.43
C PRO A 130 -24.76 -15.21 14.60
N ASN A 131 -25.34 -15.56 15.76
CA ASN A 131 -25.80 -16.93 16.11
C ASN A 131 -26.86 -17.55 15.17
N LYS A 132 -27.40 -16.78 14.22
CA LYS A 132 -28.44 -17.20 13.27
C LYS A 132 -28.12 -16.81 11.83
N SER A 133 -26.85 -16.47 11.56
CA SER A 133 -26.34 -16.12 10.24
C SER A 133 -25.36 -17.20 9.80
N ASN A 134 -25.36 -17.55 8.52
CA ASN A 134 -24.28 -18.35 7.92
C ASN A 134 -23.14 -17.48 7.42
N ASN A 135 -23.19 -16.17 7.69
CA ASN A 135 -22.24 -15.20 7.17
C ASN A 135 -21.56 -14.46 8.32
N ILE A 136 -20.24 -14.29 8.20
CA ILE A 136 -19.48 -13.38 9.06
C ILE A 136 -19.67 -11.95 8.54
N LEU A 137 -19.98 -11.03 9.45
CA LEU A 137 -20.15 -9.61 9.15
C LEU A 137 -18.87 -8.87 9.51
N ILE A 138 -18.34 -8.10 8.55
CA ILE A 138 -17.20 -7.21 8.78
C ILE A 138 -17.67 -5.77 8.60
N THR A 139 -17.57 -4.99 9.67
CA THR A 139 -17.82 -3.55 9.66
C THR A 139 -16.52 -2.82 9.93
N VAL A 140 -16.18 -1.85 9.09
CA VAL A 140 -14.99 -1.03 9.22
C VAL A 140 -15.39 0.42 9.50
N SER A 141 -14.70 1.04 10.46
CA SER A 141 -14.91 2.43 10.91
C SER A 141 -13.61 3.14 11.21
#